data_AF-D3Q6S6-F1
#
_entry.id   AF-D3Q6S6-F1
#
_cell.length_a   1.000
_cell.length_b   1.000
_cell.length_c   1.000
_cell.angle_alpha   90.00
_cell.angle_beta   90.00
_cell.angle_gamma   90.00
#
_symmetry.space_group_name_H-M   'P 1'
#
loop_
_entity.id
_entity.type
_entity.pdbx_description
1 polymer ?
#
loop_
_entity_poly.entity_id
_entity_poly.type
_entity_poly.pdbx_seq_one_letter_code
_entity_poly.pdbx_strand_id
1 'polypeptide(L)'
;MSFRRFNPRRDALPALHDGWLRSGERPIWADGFNSIRYAVEGRKRGTVPKRHPVLRVARWALYPYTLSKGWAAGPMYKSVPAGPSSAPEEPVAFGSHPDCEASQLAGTDVNEYRAFWVLTDHRFAGVTVESVPTDPASRTSSILGRGAQIVRELGQIFTGTINNLPPEPVRLRTLWELRPGQYSREGPVKRGLYDYHRVTFADGSGIDFPSRPER
;
A
#
# COMPACT_ATOMS: atom_id res chain seq x y z
N MET A 1 6.87 21.40 -20.34
CA MET A 1 6.46 21.73 -18.95
C MET A 1 6.98 20.65 -18.02
N SER A 2 7.40 21.01 -16.80
CA SER A 2 7.82 20.03 -15.78
C SER A 2 6.62 19.57 -14.95
N PHE A 3 6.57 18.29 -14.62
CA PHE A 3 5.51 17.70 -13.80
C PHE A 3 6.11 17.12 -12.52
N ARG A 4 5.33 17.11 -11.43
CA ARG A 4 5.68 16.33 -10.23
C ARG A 4 5.08 14.92 -10.33
N ARG A 5 5.74 13.96 -9.70
CA ARG A 5 5.22 12.59 -9.56
C ARG A 5 3.89 12.58 -8.83
N PHE A 6 3.02 11.67 -9.24
CA PHE A 6 1.75 11.41 -8.57
C PHE A 6 2.00 10.90 -7.13
N ASN A 7 1.37 11.54 -6.16
CA ASN A 7 1.37 11.15 -4.77
C ASN A 7 -0.06 10.78 -4.37
N PRO A 8 -0.39 9.50 -4.17
CA PRO A 8 -1.74 9.07 -3.86
C PRO A 8 -2.37 9.77 -2.64
N ARG A 9 -1.60 10.10 -1.59
CA ARG A 9 -2.11 10.82 -0.41
C ARG A 9 -2.68 12.19 -0.75
N ARG A 10 -2.08 12.87 -1.73
CA ARG A 10 -2.43 14.24 -2.12
C ARG A 10 -3.32 14.28 -3.36
N ASP A 11 -3.06 13.39 -4.32
CA ASP A 11 -3.55 13.50 -5.69
C ASP A 11 -4.64 12.48 -6.04
N ALA A 12 -4.87 11.47 -5.20
CA ALA A 12 -5.92 10.46 -5.45
C ALA A 12 -7.30 11.09 -5.57
N LEU A 13 -7.69 11.91 -4.59
CA LEU A 13 -9.05 12.47 -4.57
C LEU A 13 -9.34 13.36 -5.80
N PRO A 14 -8.49 14.33 -6.18
CA PRO A 14 -8.65 15.05 -7.45
C PRO A 14 -8.73 14.12 -8.67
N ALA A 15 -7.81 13.16 -8.80
CA ALA A 15 -7.78 12.26 -9.95
C ALA A 15 -9.01 11.35 -10.03
N LEU A 16 -9.61 10.98 -8.90
CA LEU A 16 -10.85 10.22 -8.87
C LEU A 16 -12.01 11.03 -9.44
N HIS A 17 -12.11 12.31 -9.07
CA HIS A 17 -13.14 13.24 -9.58
C HIS A 17 -13.00 13.51 -11.09
N ASP A 18 -11.77 13.53 -11.60
CA ASP A 18 -11.52 13.84 -13.02
C ASP A 18 -11.99 12.75 -13.99
N GLY A 19 -12.25 11.52 -13.54
CA GLY A 19 -12.80 10.52 -14.46
C GLY A 19 -12.90 9.06 -14.00
N TRP A 20 -12.65 8.74 -12.73
CA TRP A 20 -12.82 7.37 -12.24
C TRP A 20 -14.17 7.15 -11.53
N LEU A 21 -14.66 8.19 -10.83
CA LEU A 21 -15.97 8.16 -10.18
C LEU A 21 -17.10 8.18 -11.22
N ARG A 22 -18.15 7.38 -10.97
CA ARG A 22 -19.38 7.41 -11.76
C ARG A 22 -20.17 8.68 -11.43
N SER A 23 -21.08 9.07 -12.34
CA SER A 23 -21.97 10.21 -12.08
C SER A 23 -22.78 9.97 -10.80
N GLY A 24 -22.69 10.90 -9.84
CA GLY A 24 -23.36 10.82 -8.54
C GLY A 24 -22.62 10.03 -7.46
N GLU A 25 -21.55 9.30 -7.80
CA GLU A 25 -20.75 8.52 -6.85
C GLU A 25 -19.88 9.44 -5.97
N ARG A 26 -19.91 9.22 -4.65
CA ARG A 26 -19.19 10.06 -3.68
C ARG A 26 -18.01 9.30 -3.07
N PRO A 27 -16.79 9.85 -3.13
CA PRO A 27 -15.66 9.27 -2.42
C PRO A 27 -15.85 9.51 -0.92
N ILE A 28 -15.87 8.42 -0.15
CA ILE A 28 -15.87 8.48 1.32
C ILE A 28 -14.42 8.57 1.80
N TRP A 29 -13.54 7.79 1.17
CA TRP A 29 -12.16 7.68 1.61
C TRP A 29 -11.29 7.23 0.44
N ALA A 30 -10.10 7.84 0.29
CA ALA A 30 -9.10 7.43 -0.69
C ALA A 30 -7.70 7.72 -0.15
N ASP A 31 -6.85 6.69 -0.09
CA ASP A 31 -5.46 6.86 0.33
C ASP A 31 -4.54 5.79 -0.24
N GLY A 32 -3.31 6.21 -0.54
CA GLY A 32 -2.23 5.29 -0.85
C GLY A 32 -1.42 4.94 0.39
N PHE A 33 -1.00 3.69 0.43
CA PHE A 33 -0.21 3.17 1.51
C PHE A 33 1.05 2.51 0.97
N ASN A 34 2.18 2.83 1.60
CA ASN A 34 3.46 2.23 1.27
C ASN A 34 3.65 0.88 1.98
N SER A 35 2.73 0.53 2.88
CA SER A 35 2.81 -0.62 3.76
C SER A 35 1.45 -0.94 4.38
N ILE A 36 1.21 -2.23 4.59
CA ILE A 36 0.00 -2.76 5.25
C ILE A 36 0.45 -3.67 6.39
N ARG A 37 -0.22 -3.55 7.54
CA ARG A 37 -0.05 -4.46 8.67
C ARG A 37 -0.99 -5.65 8.52
N TYR A 38 -0.46 -6.86 8.65
CA TYR A 38 -1.28 -8.07 8.65
C TYR A 38 -1.51 -8.54 10.08
N ALA A 39 -2.77 -8.55 10.51
CA ALA A 39 -3.25 -9.22 11.72
C ALA A 39 -3.84 -10.59 11.33
N VAL A 40 -3.03 -11.40 10.64
CA VAL A 40 -3.38 -12.73 10.12
C VAL A 40 -2.25 -13.68 10.46
N GLU A 41 -2.58 -14.84 11.02
CA GLU A 41 -1.56 -15.84 11.37
C GLU A 41 -0.78 -16.29 10.13
N GLY A 42 0.56 -16.29 10.23
CA GLY A 42 1.44 -16.68 9.12
C GLY A 42 1.77 -15.57 8.10
N ARG A 43 1.24 -14.35 8.26
CA ARG A 43 1.63 -13.17 7.47
C ARG A 43 2.47 -12.21 8.30
N LYS A 44 3.55 -11.66 7.74
CA LYS A 44 4.35 -10.59 8.37
C LYS A 44 4.05 -9.23 7.70
N ARG A 45 4.27 -8.14 8.43
CA ARG A 45 4.16 -6.75 7.92
C ARG A 45 4.92 -6.61 6.60
N GLY A 46 4.27 -6.06 5.58
CA GLY A 46 4.89 -5.80 4.27
C GLY A 46 5.36 -7.05 3.50
N THR A 47 4.92 -8.26 3.88
CA THR A 47 5.33 -9.48 3.16
C THR A 47 4.18 -10.09 2.37
N VAL A 48 4.40 -10.24 1.06
CA VAL A 48 3.77 -11.25 0.20
C VAL A 48 3.94 -12.62 0.89
N PRO A 49 2.95 -13.53 0.85
CA PRO A 49 3.07 -14.80 1.53
C PRO A 49 4.27 -15.55 0.95
N LYS A 50 5.30 -15.79 1.77
CA LYS A 50 6.37 -16.71 1.41
C LYS A 50 5.84 -18.14 1.55
N ARG A 51 4.95 -18.55 0.64
CA ARG A 51 4.66 -19.97 0.42
C ARG A 51 5.58 -20.48 -0.68
N HIS A 52 6.83 -20.77 -0.31
CA HIS A 52 7.59 -21.81 -1.00
C HIS A 52 7.92 -22.90 0.02
N PRO A 53 7.36 -24.13 -0.11
CA PRO A 53 7.67 -25.25 0.79
C PRO A 53 9.18 -25.58 0.84
N VAL A 54 9.93 -25.18 -0.19
CA VAL A 54 11.37 -25.37 -0.34
C VAL A 54 12.20 -24.65 0.75
N LEU A 55 11.75 -23.49 1.26
CA LEU A 55 12.47 -22.74 2.30
C LEU A 55 12.35 -23.34 3.70
N ARG A 56 11.31 -24.16 3.96
CA ARG A 56 11.18 -24.91 5.22
C ARG A 56 12.26 -25.99 5.33
N VAL A 57 12.60 -26.63 4.20
CA VAL A 57 13.63 -27.68 4.14
C VAL A 57 15.03 -27.07 4.21
N ALA A 58 15.28 -25.94 3.54
CA ALA A 58 16.57 -25.24 3.58
C ALA A 58 16.96 -24.80 5.01
N ARG A 59 15.99 -24.39 5.84
CA ARG A 59 16.25 -24.00 7.23
C ARG A 59 16.70 -25.17 8.11
N TRP A 60 16.23 -26.39 7.83
CA TRP A 60 16.68 -27.61 8.52
C TRP A 60 18.03 -28.13 7.98
N ALA A 61 18.30 -27.95 6.69
CA ALA A 61 19.58 -28.33 6.08
C ALA A 61 20.76 -27.47 6.57
N LEU A 62 20.51 -26.20 6.92
CA LEU A 62 21.55 -25.26 7.39
C LEU A 62 21.76 -25.25 8.91
N TYR A 63 20.84 -25.82 9.69
CA TYR A 63 20.93 -25.89 11.15
C TYR A 63 22.21 -26.59 11.68
N PRO A 64 22.66 -27.74 11.13
CA PRO A 64 23.91 -28.35 11.57
C PRO A 64 25.16 -27.55 11.16
N TYR A 65 25.09 -26.75 10.10
CA TYR A 65 26.21 -25.92 9.63
C TYR A 65 26.41 -24.66 10.50
N THR A 66 25.36 -24.14 11.13
CA THR A 66 25.45 -22.97 12.03
C THR A 66 25.96 -23.32 13.43
N LEU A 67 25.75 -24.57 13.88
CA LEU A 67 26.25 -25.06 15.18
C LEU A 67 27.77 -25.33 15.14
N SER A 68 28.32 -25.80 14.02
CA SER A 68 29.75 -26.10 13.90
C SER A 68 30.66 -24.87 13.79
N LYS A 69 30.10 -23.67 13.52
CA LYS A 69 30.85 -22.40 13.44
C LYS A 69 30.70 -21.49 14.67
N GLY A 70 30.12 -21.98 15.77
CA GLY A 70 30.09 -21.23 17.03
C GLY A 70 29.35 -19.88 16.95
N TRP A 71 28.41 -19.71 16.01
CA TRP A 71 27.53 -18.55 15.98
C TRP A 71 26.40 -18.74 16.99
N ALA A 72 26.74 -18.60 18.27
CA ALA A 72 25.77 -18.29 19.32
C ALA A 72 25.29 -16.84 19.15
N ALA A 73 24.50 -16.59 18.11
CA ALA A 73 23.78 -15.33 17.95
C ALA A 73 22.36 -15.47 18.51
N GLY A 74 22.25 -15.52 19.83
CA GLY A 74 21.18 -14.78 20.47
C GLY A 74 21.62 -13.31 20.51
N PRO A 75 20.75 -12.36 20.17
CA PRO A 75 20.08 -11.74 21.29
C PRO A 75 18.60 -11.39 21.04
N MET A 76 17.85 -11.50 22.12
CA MET A 76 16.84 -10.54 22.58
C MET A 76 15.90 -9.97 21.51
N TYR A 77 14.69 -10.53 21.42
CA TYR A 77 13.52 -9.69 21.25
C TYR A 77 13.34 -8.88 22.55
N LYS A 78 14.13 -7.81 22.73
CA LYS A 78 13.68 -6.70 23.56
C LYS A 78 12.52 -6.08 22.81
N SER A 79 11.32 -6.33 23.29
CA SER A 79 10.14 -5.53 23.01
C SER A 79 10.53 -4.06 23.19
N VAL A 80 10.73 -3.37 22.06
CA VAL A 80 10.83 -1.91 22.04
C VAL A 80 9.48 -1.41 22.55
N PRO A 81 9.41 -0.71 23.70
CA PRO A 81 8.20 0.02 24.02
C PRO A 81 8.13 1.12 22.97
N ALA A 82 7.25 0.94 21.99
CA ALA A 82 6.94 1.98 21.03
C ALA A 82 6.39 3.16 21.83
N GLY A 83 7.22 4.18 22.02
CA GLY A 83 6.73 5.50 22.38
C GLY A 83 5.65 5.92 21.37
N PRO A 84 4.75 6.85 21.74
CA PRO A 84 3.62 7.23 20.89
C PRO A 84 4.15 7.77 19.56
N SER A 85 4.15 6.92 18.53
CA SER A 85 4.52 7.33 17.18
C SER A 85 3.40 8.19 16.65
N SER A 86 3.69 9.47 16.46
CA SER A 86 2.83 10.52 15.91
C SER A 86 2.47 10.34 14.43
N ALA A 87 2.72 9.17 13.85
CA ALA A 87 2.37 8.86 12.47
C ALA A 87 0.99 8.21 12.41
N PRO A 88 0.10 8.62 11.50
CA PRO A 88 -1.18 7.93 11.30
C PRO A 88 -0.89 6.45 10.97
N GLU A 89 -1.48 5.55 11.75
CA GLU A 89 -1.19 4.12 11.67
C GLU A 89 -1.55 3.55 10.30
N GLU A 90 -0.73 2.60 9.83
CA GLU A 90 -0.93 1.87 8.58
C GLU A 90 -2.26 1.11 8.59
N PRO A 91 -2.87 0.87 7.42
CA PRO A 91 -4.03 0.01 7.34
C PRO A 91 -3.72 -1.40 7.84
N VAL A 92 -4.74 -2.06 8.38
CA VAL A 92 -4.61 -3.39 8.98
C VAL A 92 -5.52 -4.38 8.29
N ALA A 93 -4.94 -5.32 7.54
CA ALA A 93 -5.66 -6.47 7.02
C ALA A 93 -5.76 -7.55 8.10
N PHE A 94 -6.96 -8.00 8.45
CA PHE A 94 -7.22 -9.01 9.48
C PHE A 94 -8.04 -10.19 8.93
N GLY A 95 -7.91 -11.35 9.55
CA GLY A 95 -8.61 -12.57 9.12
C GLY A 95 -8.06 -13.82 9.81
N SER A 96 -8.82 -14.92 9.76
CA SER A 96 -8.48 -16.19 10.42
C SER A 96 -7.43 -17.00 9.67
N HIS A 97 -7.26 -16.79 8.36
CA HIS A 97 -6.40 -17.60 7.50
C HIS A 97 -5.50 -16.73 6.61
N PRO A 98 -4.26 -17.18 6.31
CA PRO A 98 -3.31 -16.43 5.48
C PRO A 98 -3.74 -16.21 4.03
N ASP A 99 -4.75 -16.93 3.56
CA ASP A 99 -5.32 -16.80 2.22
C ASP A 99 -6.72 -16.16 2.25
N CYS A 100 -7.11 -15.51 3.36
CA CYS A 100 -8.38 -14.79 3.42
C CYS A 100 -8.45 -13.65 2.39
N GLU A 101 -9.66 -13.24 2.05
CA GLU A 101 -9.94 -12.23 1.04
C GLU A 101 -9.19 -10.92 1.32
N ALA A 102 -9.22 -10.44 2.58
CA ALA A 102 -8.47 -9.28 3.01
C ALA A 102 -6.97 -9.38 2.73
N SER A 103 -6.39 -10.57 2.91
CA SER A 103 -4.96 -10.78 2.70
C SER A 103 -4.58 -10.89 1.22
N GLN A 104 -5.50 -11.35 0.37
CA GLN A 104 -5.33 -11.38 -1.07
C GLN A 104 -5.42 -9.98 -1.67
N LEU A 105 -6.50 -9.24 -1.37
CA LEU A 105 -6.68 -7.86 -1.83
C LEU A 105 -5.55 -6.97 -1.34
N ALA A 106 -5.18 -7.09 -0.05
CA ALA A 106 -4.05 -6.36 0.50
C ALA A 106 -2.72 -6.71 -0.16
N GLY A 107 -2.55 -7.94 -0.65
CA GLY A 107 -1.34 -8.39 -1.32
C GLY A 107 -1.20 -7.88 -2.76
N THR A 108 -2.32 -7.67 -3.46
CA THR A 108 -2.34 -7.24 -4.86
C THR A 108 -1.70 -5.85 -5.04
N ASP A 109 -1.86 -4.97 -4.05
CA ASP A 109 -1.54 -3.54 -4.21
C ASP A 109 -0.16 -3.13 -3.70
N VAL A 110 0.52 -3.97 -2.90
CA VAL A 110 1.85 -3.66 -2.31
C VAL A 110 2.95 -3.52 -3.37
N ASN A 111 2.78 -4.15 -4.54
CA ASN A 111 3.82 -4.18 -5.57
C ASN A 111 3.82 -2.94 -6.48
N GLU A 112 2.75 -2.15 -6.47
CA GLU A 112 2.64 -0.98 -7.33
C GLU A 112 2.78 0.28 -6.48
N TYR A 113 3.94 0.94 -6.54
CA TYR A 113 4.26 2.21 -5.83
C TYR A 113 3.28 3.36 -6.07
N ARG A 114 2.26 3.15 -6.91
CA ARG A 114 1.23 4.11 -7.27
C ARG A 114 -0.19 3.56 -7.10
N ALA A 115 -0.36 2.43 -6.42
CA ALA A 115 -1.66 1.93 -6.05
C ALA A 115 -2.21 2.60 -4.79
N PHE A 116 -3.52 2.73 -4.72
CA PHE A 116 -4.25 3.26 -3.58
C PHE A 116 -5.63 2.62 -3.50
N TRP A 117 -6.20 2.68 -2.31
CA TRP A 117 -7.54 2.15 -2.07
C TRP A 117 -8.55 3.28 -2.10
N VAL A 118 -9.76 2.95 -2.55
CA VAL A 118 -10.87 3.88 -2.68
C VAL A 118 -12.11 3.23 -2.13
N LEU A 119 -12.73 3.90 -1.17
CA LEU A 119 -14.05 3.59 -0.65
C LEU A 119 -15.01 4.68 -1.09
N THR A 120 -16.06 4.28 -1.81
CA THR A 120 -17.17 5.14 -2.20
C THR A 120 -18.47 4.64 -1.59
N ASP A 121 -19.53 5.42 -1.73
CA ASP A 121 -20.89 5.02 -1.37
C ASP A 121 -21.41 3.82 -2.18
N HIS A 122 -20.75 3.48 -3.29
CA HIS A 122 -21.13 2.38 -4.17
C HIS A 122 -20.15 1.21 -4.21
N ARG A 123 -18.87 1.39 -3.90
CA ARG A 123 -17.88 0.34 -4.08
C ARG A 123 -16.64 0.55 -3.23
N PHE A 124 -15.93 -0.55 -3.03
CA PHE A 124 -14.58 -0.54 -2.50
C PHE A 124 -13.63 -1.09 -3.58
N ALA A 125 -12.56 -0.39 -3.88
CA ALA A 125 -11.68 -0.74 -4.99
C ALA A 125 -10.21 -0.45 -4.72
N GLY A 126 -9.35 -1.27 -5.32
CA GLY A 126 -7.93 -0.99 -5.50
C GLY A 126 -7.72 -0.32 -6.85
N VAL A 127 -7.04 0.83 -6.85
CA VAL A 127 -6.81 1.65 -8.04
C VAL A 127 -5.32 1.88 -8.19
N THR A 128 -4.80 1.73 -9.41
CA THR A 128 -3.43 2.08 -9.76
C THR A 128 -3.38 3.20 -10.77
N VAL A 129 -2.20 3.80 -10.89
CA VAL A 129 -1.93 5.00 -11.67
C VAL A 129 -0.95 4.65 -12.78
N GLU A 130 -1.43 4.72 -14.01
CA GLU A 130 -0.61 4.60 -15.21
C GLU A 130 -0.18 5.99 -15.68
N SER A 131 1.13 6.19 -15.88
CA SER A 131 1.64 7.44 -16.47
C SER A 131 1.22 7.53 -17.93
N VAL A 132 0.57 8.62 -18.33
CA VAL A 132 0.32 8.89 -19.75
C VAL A 132 1.61 9.43 -20.35
N PRO A 133 2.21 8.79 -21.36
CA PRO A 133 3.41 9.30 -21.98
C PRO A 133 3.10 10.64 -22.66
N THR A 134 3.60 11.74 -22.09
CA THR A 134 3.40 13.09 -22.63
C THR A 134 4.26 13.38 -23.85
N ASP A 135 5.19 12.48 -24.19
CA ASP A 135 6.15 12.69 -25.28
C ASP A 135 6.36 11.38 -26.09
N PRO A 136 6.07 11.35 -27.42
CA PRO A 136 6.33 10.17 -28.24
C PRO A 136 7.83 9.81 -28.32
N ALA A 137 8.73 10.76 -28.04
CA ALA A 137 10.18 10.52 -28.00
C ALA A 137 10.67 9.75 -26.76
N SER A 138 9.85 9.63 -25.71
CA SER A 138 10.21 8.91 -24.48
C SER A 138 10.04 7.39 -24.55
N ARG A 139 9.58 6.83 -25.69
CA ARG A 139 9.47 5.37 -25.87
C ARG A 139 10.82 4.68 -26.09
N THR A 140 11.91 5.43 -26.26
CA THR A 140 13.22 4.91 -26.70
C THR A 140 14.39 5.24 -25.76
N SER A 141 14.15 5.53 -24.48
CA SER A 141 15.25 5.71 -23.53
C SER A 141 15.82 4.36 -23.08
N SER A 142 16.92 3.98 -23.72
CA SER A 142 17.82 2.91 -23.31
C SER A 142 18.24 3.06 -21.84
N ILE A 143 18.62 1.94 -21.22
CA ILE A 143 18.94 1.77 -19.78
C ILE A 143 19.94 2.82 -19.24
N LEU A 144 20.77 3.41 -20.11
CA LEU A 144 21.72 4.49 -19.78
C LEU A 144 21.07 5.87 -19.56
N GLY A 145 19.90 6.15 -20.13
CA GLY A 145 19.18 7.42 -19.96
C GLY A 145 18.47 7.57 -18.60
N ARG A 146 18.15 6.45 -17.93
CA ARG A 146 17.48 6.46 -16.61
C ARG A 146 18.37 7.05 -15.51
N GLY A 147 19.69 6.85 -15.57
CA GLY A 147 20.62 7.35 -14.56
C GLY A 147 20.70 8.87 -14.50
N ALA A 148 20.74 9.54 -15.66
CA ALA A 148 20.80 10.99 -15.73
C ALA A 148 19.49 11.67 -15.27
N GLN A 149 18.35 11.00 -15.48
CA GLN A 149 17.04 11.47 -15.03
C GLN A 149 16.91 11.38 -13.50
N ILE A 150 17.39 10.29 -12.90
CA ILE A 150 17.39 10.08 -11.44
C ILE A 150 18.24 11.14 -10.71
N VAL A 151 19.39 11.53 -11.27
CA VAL A 151 20.27 12.55 -10.66
C VAL A 151 19.65 13.94 -10.72
N ARG A 152 18.97 14.30 -11.82
CA ARG A 152 18.23 15.57 -11.94
C ARG A 152 17.01 15.61 -11.00
N GLU A 153 16.32 14.49 -10.82
CA GLU A 153 15.20 14.37 -9.89
C GLU A 153 15.64 14.49 -8.43
N LEU A 154 16.77 13.87 -8.05
CA LEU A 154 17.34 14.01 -6.71
C LEU A 154 17.71 15.46 -6.40
N GLY A 155 18.32 16.19 -7.35
CA GLY A 155 18.64 17.62 -7.19
C GLY A 155 17.42 18.51 -6.96
N GLN A 156 16.26 18.17 -7.53
CA GLN A 156 15.01 18.92 -7.35
C GLN A 156 14.26 18.57 -6.06
N ILE A 157 14.44 17.35 -5.52
CA ILE A 157 13.85 16.95 -4.23
C ILE A 157 14.39 17.80 -3.07
N PHE A 158 15.63 18.29 -3.17
CA PHE A 158 16.24 19.12 -2.13
C PHE A 158 15.81 20.60 -2.12
N THR A 159 15.16 21.13 -3.17
CA THR A 159 14.86 22.58 -3.26
C THR A 159 13.44 22.97 -2.81
N GLY A 160 12.63 22.03 -2.30
CA GLY A 160 11.26 22.31 -1.81
C GLY A 160 10.25 22.80 -2.87
N THR A 161 10.67 22.90 -4.13
CA THR A 161 9.90 23.54 -5.22
C THR A 161 8.96 22.57 -5.95
N ILE A 162 9.08 21.26 -5.72
CA ILE A 162 8.32 20.22 -6.45
C ILE A 162 6.82 20.23 -6.11
N ASN A 163 6.43 20.65 -4.89
CA ASN A 163 5.03 20.59 -4.48
C ASN A 163 4.10 21.52 -5.28
N ASN A 164 4.64 22.56 -5.92
CA ASN A 164 3.88 23.54 -6.69
C ASN A 164 3.77 23.20 -8.19
N LEU A 165 4.45 22.15 -8.66
CA LEU A 165 4.29 21.69 -10.04
C LEU A 165 2.94 20.99 -10.21
N PRO A 166 2.33 21.04 -11.41
CA PRO A 166 1.16 20.22 -11.70
C PRO A 166 1.52 18.72 -11.62
N PRO A 167 0.62 17.86 -11.14
CA PRO A 167 0.83 16.42 -11.21
C PRO A 167 1.02 15.99 -12.67
N GLU A 168 1.85 14.97 -12.90
CA GLU A 168 1.94 14.34 -14.21
C GLU A 168 0.56 13.85 -14.68
N PRO A 169 0.26 13.89 -15.99
CA PRO A 169 -0.98 13.34 -16.49
C PRO A 169 -1.00 11.83 -16.24
N VAL A 170 -2.04 11.38 -15.56
CA VAL A 170 -2.21 9.99 -15.17
C VAL A 170 -3.54 9.43 -15.64
N ARG A 171 -3.56 8.12 -15.89
CA ARG A 171 -4.78 7.35 -16.10
C ARG A 171 -4.95 6.42 -14.92
N LEU A 172 -6.14 6.44 -14.33
CA LEU A 172 -6.50 5.52 -13.26
C LEU A 172 -6.98 4.18 -13.85
N ARG A 173 -6.46 3.07 -13.32
CA ARG A 173 -6.87 1.70 -13.67
C ARG A 173 -7.33 0.97 -12.42
N THR A 174 -8.48 0.33 -12.48
CA THR A 174 -8.99 -0.53 -11.40
C THR A 174 -8.21 -1.85 -11.39
N LEU A 175 -7.63 -2.21 -10.24
CA LEU A 175 -6.99 -3.50 -10.00
C LEU A 175 -8.03 -4.55 -9.58
N TRP A 176 -8.93 -4.17 -8.68
CA TRP A 176 -10.05 -4.97 -8.21
C TRP A 176 -11.19 -4.06 -7.72
N GLU A 177 -12.43 -4.56 -7.77
CA GLU A 177 -13.63 -3.83 -7.34
C GLU A 177 -14.57 -4.78 -6.59
N LEU A 178 -15.05 -4.34 -5.42
CA LEU A 178 -16.10 -4.95 -4.64
C LEU A 178 -17.34 -4.04 -4.63
N ARG A 179 -18.49 -4.62 -4.96
CA ARG A 179 -19.79 -3.96 -5.03
C ARG A 179 -20.55 -4.02 -3.70
N PRO A 180 -21.66 -3.26 -3.56
CA PRO A 180 -22.48 -3.34 -2.36
C PRO A 180 -22.97 -4.79 -2.17
N GLY A 181 -22.90 -5.29 -0.94
CA GLY A 181 -23.23 -6.67 -0.59
C GLY A 181 -22.04 -7.64 -0.64
N GLN A 182 -20.91 -7.28 -1.26
CA GLN A 182 -19.66 -8.05 -1.18
C GLN A 182 -18.79 -7.63 0.01
N TYR A 183 -19.08 -6.47 0.59
CA TYR A 183 -18.44 -5.96 1.79
C TYR A 183 -19.46 -5.28 2.69
N SER A 184 -19.15 -5.24 3.98
CA SER A 184 -19.86 -4.45 4.98
C SER A 184 -18.95 -3.36 5.51
N ARG A 185 -19.50 -2.16 5.72
CA ARG A 185 -18.79 -1.05 6.35
C ARG A 185 -19.25 -0.95 7.79
N GLU A 186 -18.33 -1.14 8.71
CA GLU A 186 -18.56 -1.00 10.14
C GLU A 186 -18.03 0.37 10.61
N GLY A 187 -18.64 0.89 11.68
CA GLY A 187 -18.25 2.16 12.30
C GLY A 187 -16.81 2.15 12.83
N PRO A 188 -16.36 3.23 13.47
CA PRO A 188 -14.99 3.33 13.95
C PRO A 188 -14.68 2.19 14.94
N VAL A 189 -13.65 1.40 14.65
CA VAL A 189 -13.12 0.37 15.53
C VAL A 189 -11.80 0.86 16.11
N LYS A 190 -11.62 0.69 17.42
CA LYS A 190 -10.37 1.03 18.08
C LYS A 190 -9.32 -0.04 17.86
N ARG A 191 -8.13 0.37 17.41
CA ARG A 191 -6.91 -0.43 17.52
C ARG A 191 -5.84 0.36 18.26
N GLY A 192 -5.53 -0.07 19.47
CA GLY A 192 -4.65 0.69 20.35
C GLY A 192 -5.25 2.04 20.69
N LEU A 193 -4.56 3.12 20.31
CA LEU A 193 -4.97 4.51 20.57
C LEU A 193 -5.70 5.18 19.40
N TYR A 194 -5.90 4.48 18.28
CA TYR A 194 -6.42 5.06 17.06
C TYR A 194 -7.76 4.44 16.66
N ASP A 195 -8.62 5.28 16.09
CA ASP A 195 -9.89 4.87 15.51
C ASP A 195 -9.71 4.52 14.03
N TYR A 196 -10.37 3.46 13.58
CA TYR A 196 -10.28 2.97 12.22
C TYR A 196 -11.67 2.76 11.62
N HIS A 197 -11.85 3.09 10.34
CA HIS A 197 -12.99 2.60 9.58
C HIS A 197 -12.74 1.14 9.22
N ARG A 198 -13.72 0.27 9.48
CA ARG A 198 -13.62 -1.15 9.17
C ARG A 198 -14.44 -1.50 7.95
N VAL A 199 -13.82 -2.25 7.04
CA VAL A 199 -14.50 -2.96 5.95
C VAL A 199 -14.33 -4.45 6.17
N THR A 200 -15.44 -5.19 6.24
CA THR A 200 -15.50 -6.64 6.39
C THR A 200 -15.99 -7.30 5.11
N PHE A 201 -15.47 -8.49 4.81
CA PHE A 201 -15.80 -9.30 3.65
C PHE A 201 -16.63 -10.53 4.05
N ALA A 202 -17.14 -11.25 3.05
CA ALA A 202 -18.03 -12.39 3.27
C ALA A 202 -17.37 -13.54 4.06
N ASP A 203 -16.05 -13.69 3.97
CA ASP A 203 -15.28 -14.70 4.72
C ASP A 203 -14.99 -14.30 6.18
N GLY A 204 -15.49 -13.15 6.64
CA GLY A 204 -15.26 -12.60 7.98
C GLY A 204 -13.90 -11.92 8.14
N SER A 205 -13.06 -11.90 7.10
CA SER A 205 -11.85 -11.08 7.07
C SER A 205 -12.17 -9.62 6.74
N GLY A 206 -11.19 -8.73 6.90
CA GLY A 206 -11.43 -7.32 6.61
C GLY A 206 -10.19 -6.45 6.63
N ILE A 207 -10.39 -5.18 6.30
CA ILE A 207 -9.37 -4.14 6.29
C ILE A 207 -9.84 -2.98 7.16
N ASP A 208 -8.98 -2.58 8.10
CA ASP A 208 -9.17 -1.39 8.91
C ASP A 208 -8.31 -0.25 8.34
N PHE A 209 -8.95 0.88 8.02
CA PHE A 209 -8.30 2.10 7.54
C PHE A 209 -8.25 3.14 8.65
N PRO A 210 -7.11 3.81 8.87
CA PRO A 210 -7.00 4.84 9.90
C PRO A 210 -8.04 5.94 9.64
N SER A 211 -8.81 6.29 10.68
CA SER A 211 -9.71 7.45 10.63
C SER A 211 -8.81 8.68 10.56
N ARG A 212 -8.92 9.45 9.47
CA ARG A 212 -8.16 10.70 9.38
C ARG A 212 -8.76 11.70 10.36
N PRO A 213 -7.95 12.45 11.12
CA PRO A 213 -8.47 13.64 11.77
C PRO A 213 -8.97 14.55 10.66
N GLU A 214 -10.25 14.95 10.72
CA GLU A 214 -10.78 16.01 9.88
C GLU A 214 -9.85 17.23 10.03
N ARG A 215 -9.24 17.66 8.92
CA ARG A 215 -8.38 18.84 8.86
C ARG A 215 -9.14 19.98 8.24
#